data_AF-A0AAV5EXX8-F1
#
_entry.id   AF-A0AAV5EXX8-F1
#
_cell.length_a   1.000
_cell.length_b   1.000
_cell.length_c   1.000
_cell.angle_alpha   90.00
_cell.angle_beta   90.00
_cell.angle_gamma   90.00
#
_symmetry.space_group_name_H-M   'P 1'
#
loop_
_entity.id
_entity.type
_entity.pdbx_description
1 polymer ?
#
loop_
_entity_poly.entity_id
_entity_poly.type
_entity_poly.pdbx_seq_one_letter_code
_entity_poly.pdbx_strand_id
1 'polypeptide(L)'
;MTTNAAPDISQAVAPDDNYSNQKDKLLAVLRVVLVFRIVSLSMEYWCSGSQQPIFAARKSAPTTGGVKKPHRYRPGTVALREIRKYQKSTELLIRKLPFQRLVREIAQDFKTDLRFQSHAVLALQEAAEAYLVGLFEDTNLCAIHAKRVTIMPKDIQLARRIRGERA
;
A
#
# COMPACT_ATOMS: atom_id res chain seq x y z
N MET A 1 41.20 57.19 9.16
CA MET A 1 41.95 56.12 8.46
C MET A 1 41.66 54.82 9.20
N THR A 2 40.46 54.23 9.07
CA THR A 2 40.09 53.17 8.10
C THR A 2 41.10 52.01 8.04
N THR A 3 40.76 50.87 8.64
CA THR A 3 40.75 49.52 8.03
C THR A 3 39.86 48.65 8.94
N ASN A 4 38.58 48.44 8.59
CA ASN A 4 38.07 47.32 7.78
C ASN A 4 38.71 45.97 8.16
N ALA A 5 38.22 45.34 9.23
CA ALA A 5 38.35 43.90 9.42
C ALA A 5 37.26 43.22 8.58
N ALA A 6 37.71 42.48 7.57
CA ALA A 6 36.87 41.69 6.68
C ALA A 6 36.13 40.57 7.45
N PRO A 7 34.91 40.17 7.05
CA PRO A 7 34.30 38.95 7.54
C PRO A 7 35.06 37.74 6.97
N ASP A 8 35.49 36.85 7.85
CA ASP A 8 36.10 35.57 7.49
C ASP A 8 35.04 34.66 6.84
N ILE A 9 35.08 34.60 5.50
CA ILE A 9 34.31 33.69 4.67
C ILE A 9 35.03 32.34 4.66
N SER A 10 35.01 31.63 5.80
CA SER A 10 35.64 30.30 5.93
C SER A 10 34.77 29.30 6.69
N GLN A 11 33.45 29.42 6.58
CA GLN A 11 32.55 28.28 6.77
C GLN A 11 31.67 28.13 5.53
N ALA A 12 32.27 27.57 4.49
CA ALA A 12 31.54 26.89 3.45
C ALA A 12 30.70 25.78 4.11
N VAL A 13 29.42 26.05 4.31
CA VAL A 13 28.43 25.03 4.63
C VAL A 13 28.50 24.01 3.50
N ALA A 14 29.00 22.82 3.81
CA ALA A 14 28.99 21.69 2.91
C ALA A 14 27.54 21.46 2.42
N PRO A 15 27.34 21.08 1.14
CA PRO A 15 26.00 20.83 0.63
C PRO A 15 25.31 19.76 1.46
N ASP A 16 24.14 20.10 2.00
CA ASP A 16 23.29 19.19 2.76
C ASP A 16 23.13 17.84 2.03
N ASP A 17 23.55 16.74 2.67
CA ASP A 17 23.32 15.35 2.26
C ASP A 17 21.82 14.96 2.18
N ASN A 18 20.93 15.93 2.34
CA ASN A 18 19.48 15.78 2.27
C ASN A 18 18.96 15.46 0.85
N TYR A 19 19.78 15.68 -0.19
CA TYR A 19 19.38 15.37 -1.58
C TYR A 19 19.62 13.91 -2.00
N SER A 20 20.44 13.17 -1.25
CA SER A 20 20.72 11.74 -1.50
C SER A 20 19.58 10.84 -1.00
N ASN A 21 19.08 11.11 0.21
CA ASN A 21 17.95 10.40 0.82
C ASN A 21 16.61 10.58 0.07
N GLN A 22 16.48 11.62 -0.76
CA GLN A 22 15.27 11.87 -1.54
C GLN A 22 15.22 11.05 -2.83
N LYS A 23 16.39 10.79 -3.44
CA LYS A 23 16.52 9.92 -4.61
C LYS A 23 16.30 8.45 -4.26
N ASP A 24 16.76 8.00 -3.09
CA ASP A 24 16.56 6.62 -2.63
C ASP A 24 15.11 6.34 -2.20
N LYS A 25 14.40 7.32 -1.63
CA LYS A 25 12.95 7.25 -1.40
C LYS A 25 12.17 7.24 -2.70
N LEU A 26 12.57 8.08 -3.68
CA LEU A 26 12.01 8.05 -5.03
C LEU A 26 12.26 6.72 -5.73
N LEU A 27 13.42 6.07 -5.49
CA LEU A 27 13.77 4.77 -6.04
C LEU A 27 13.00 3.63 -5.35
N ALA A 28 12.74 3.72 -4.05
CA ALA A 28 11.89 2.78 -3.32
C ALA A 28 10.42 2.90 -3.75
N VAL A 29 9.92 4.12 -3.93
CA VAL A 29 8.59 4.40 -4.49
C VAL A 29 8.52 3.93 -5.95
N LEU A 30 9.55 4.17 -6.78
CA LEU A 30 9.61 3.63 -8.14
C LEU A 30 9.67 2.11 -8.15
N ARG A 31 10.35 1.46 -7.20
CA ARG A 31 10.40 0.00 -7.08
C ARG A 31 9.06 -0.59 -6.67
N VAL A 32 8.35 0.03 -5.72
CA VAL A 32 6.98 -0.37 -5.33
C VAL A 32 6.01 -0.19 -6.51
N VAL A 33 6.12 0.92 -7.25
CA VAL A 33 5.30 1.19 -8.45
C VAL A 33 5.67 0.26 -9.62
N LEU A 34 6.94 -0.14 -9.75
CA LEU A 34 7.42 -1.08 -10.77
C LEU A 34 6.96 -2.52 -10.47
N VAL A 35 6.95 -2.93 -9.20
CA VAL A 35 6.35 -4.20 -8.75
C VAL A 35 4.84 -4.19 -9.00
N PHE A 36 4.17 -3.07 -8.79
CA PHE A 36 2.76 -2.86 -9.16
C PHE A 36 2.50 -2.96 -10.68
N ARG A 37 3.46 -2.52 -11.50
CA ARG A 37 3.43 -2.66 -12.96
C ARG A 37 3.63 -4.11 -13.42
N ILE A 38 4.47 -4.87 -12.72
CA ILE A 38 4.70 -6.31 -13.00
C ILE A 38 3.45 -7.13 -12.68
N VAL A 39 2.73 -6.82 -11.60
CA VAL A 39 1.44 -7.47 -11.28
C VAL A 39 0.31 -7.01 -12.22
N SER A 40 0.34 -5.77 -12.73
CA SER A 40 -0.61 -5.31 -13.76
C SER A 40 -0.49 -6.08 -15.08
N LEU A 41 0.73 -6.47 -15.48
CA LEU A 41 0.92 -7.30 -16.67
C LEU A 41 0.30 -8.70 -16.50
N SER A 42 0.25 -9.25 -15.28
CA SER A 42 -0.44 -10.53 -15.02
C SER A 42 -1.97 -10.42 -15.05
N MET A 43 -2.53 -9.22 -14.91
CA MET A 43 -3.98 -8.98 -15.00
C MET A 43 -4.44 -8.77 -16.44
N GLU A 44 -3.54 -8.40 -17.35
CA GLU A 44 -3.78 -8.43 -18.80
C GLU A 44 -3.89 -9.88 -19.32
N TYR A 45 -3.20 -10.86 -18.72
CA TYR A 45 -3.32 -12.28 -19.07
C TYR A 45 -4.62 -12.96 -18.57
N TRP A 46 -5.33 -12.40 -17.58
CA TRP A 46 -6.65 -12.91 -17.16
C TRP A 46 -7.82 -12.30 -17.95
N CYS A 47 -7.57 -11.21 -18.68
CA CYS A 47 -8.57 -10.51 -19.49
C CYS A 47 -8.69 -11.07 -20.93
N SER A 48 -8.26 -12.31 -21.17
CA SER A 48 -8.51 -13.08 -22.40
C SER A 48 -9.64 -14.11 -22.22
N GLY A 49 -10.59 -13.82 -21.32
CA GLY A 49 -11.82 -14.58 -21.12
C GLY A 49 -13.02 -13.66 -21.34
N SER A 50 -13.52 -13.66 -22.56
CA SER A 50 -14.56 -12.82 -23.12
C SER A 50 -15.92 -12.90 -22.40
N GLN A 51 -16.47 -11.74 -21.99
CA GLN A 51 -17.92 -11.49 -22.04
C GLN A 51 -18.20 -9.99 -22.16
N GLN A 52 -18.64 -9.57 -23.35
CA GLN A 52 -19.13 -8.22 -23.65
C GLN A 52 -20.47 -7.98 -22.91
N PRO A 53 -20.68 -6.82 -22.25
CA PRO A 53 -22.02 -6.45 -21.80
C PRO A 53 -22.83 -5.90 -22.97
N ILE A 54 -23.99 -6.49 -23.23
CA ILE A 54 -24.96 -5.99 -24.20
C ILE A 54 -25.58 -4.72 -23.58
N PHE A 55 -25.26 -3.54 -24.10
CA PHE A 55 -25.91 -2.30 -23.66
C PHE A 55 -27.35 -2.26 -24.20
N ALA A 56 -28.30 -2.71 -23.38
CA ALA A 56 -29.71 -2.37 -23.56
C ALA A 56 -30.01 -1.08 -22.78
N ALA A 57 -30.09 0.04 -23.50
CA ALA A 57 -30.59 1.30 -22.95
C ALA A 57 -32.10 1.17 -22.67
N ARG A 58 -32.49 1.09 -21.39
CA ARG A 58 -33.90 1.21 -20.98
C ARG A 58 -34.18 2.65 -20.58
N LYS A 59 -35.04 3.32 -21.35
CA LYS A 59 -35.66 4.60 -20.95
C LYS A 59 -36.57 4.34 -19.75
N SER A 60 -36.32 4.97 -18.61
CA SER A 60 -37.22 4.94 -17.45
C SER A 60 -38.12 6.17 -17.44
N ALA A 61 -39.44 5.97 -17.49
CA ALA A 61 -40.45 7.01 -17.30
C ALA A 61 -40.45 7.54 -15.85
N PRO A 62 -40.83 8.80 -15.59
CA PRO A 62 -40.87 9.35 -14.24
C PRO A 62 -42.10 8.83 -13.49
N THR A 63 -41.91 7.90 -12.55
CA THR A 63 -42.96 7.50 -11.60
C THR A 63 -42.92 8.41 -10.38
N THR A 64 -43.98 9.21 -10.22
CA THR A 64 -44.32 9.99 -9.04
C THR A 64 -44.66 9.08 -7.85
N GLY A 65 -44.21 9.47 -6.65
CA GLY A 65 -44.81 9.01 -5.39
C GLY A 65 -44.48 7.59 -4.92
N GLY A 66 -43.23 7.35 -4.48
CA GLY A 66 -42.90 6.17 -3.68
C GLY A 66 -41.54 6.33 -3.01
N VAL A 67 -41.44 6.03 -1.71
CA VAL A 67 -40.15 6.01 -1.00
C VAL A 67 -39.24 5.00 -1.69
N LYS A 68 -38.22 5.48 -2.41
CA LYS A 68 -37.27 4.62 -3.12
C LYS A 68 -36.59 3.71 -2.09
N LYS A 69 -36.73 2.39 -2.27
CA LYS A 69 -35.98 1.41 -1.47
C LYS A 69 -34.48 1.76 -1.51
N PRO A 70 -33.75 1.71 -0.39
CA PRO A 70 -32.33 2.03 -0.37
C PRO A 70 -31.58 1.10 -1.35
N HIS A 71 -30.82 1.70 -2.25
CA HIS A 71 -30.07 0.96 -3.27
C HIS A 71 -28.97 0.12 -2.60
N ARG A 72 -29.05 -1.21 -2.77
CA ARG A 72 -28.04 -2.15 -2.28
C ARG A 72 -27.22 -2.68 -3.45
N TYR A 73 -25.90 -2.51 -3.36
CA TYR A 73 -24.96 -3.10 -4.32
C TYR A 73 -24.95 -4.63 -4.22
N ARG A 74 -24.72 -5.30 -5.35
CA ARG A 74 -24.52 -6.76 -5.37
C ARG A 74 -23.25 -7.11 -4.59
N PRO A 75 -23.20 -8.27 -3.90
CA PRO A 75 -21.97 -8.73 -3.26
C PRO A 75 -20.84 -8.80 -4.28
N GLY A 76 -19.64 -8.35 -3.88
CA GLY A 76 -18.48 -8.21 -4.76
C GLY A 76 -18.35 -6.86 -5.49
N THR A 77 -19.45 -6.12 -5.73
CA THR A 77 -19.38 -4.83 -6.43
C THR A 77 -18.60 -3.77 -5.64
N VAL A 78 -18.82 -3.72 -4.33
CA VAL A 78 -18.11 -2.77 -3.45
C VAL A 78 -16.66 -3.19 -3.27
N ALA A 79 -16.40 -4.48 -3.07
CA ALA A 79 -15.05 -5.02 -2.95
C ALA A 79 -14.18 -4.74 -4.19
N LEU A 80 -14.71 -4.95 -5.40
CA LEU A 80 -14.00 -4.63 -6.65
C LEU A 80 -13.73 -3.12 -6.80
N ARG A 81 -14.63 -2.27 -6.31
CA ARG A 81 -14.44 -0.82 -6.31
C ARG A 81 -13.31 -0.43 -5.35
N GLU A 82 -13.28 -1.01 -4.15
CA GLU A 82 -12.25 -0.78 -3.15
C GLU A 82 -10.88 -1.25 -3.65
N ILE A 83 -10.80 -2.44 -4.25
CA ILE A 83 -9.56 -2.96 -4.87
C ILE A 83 -9.03 -1.95 -5.89
N ARG A 84 -9.86 -1.49 -6.83
CA ARG A 84 -9.44 -0.50 -7.84
C ARG A 84 -9.03 0.84 -7.22
N LYS A 85 -9.70 1.26 -6.15
CA LYS A 85 -9.36 2.51 -5.44
C LYS A 85 -7.98 2.40 -4.81
N TYR A 86 -7.75 1.36 -4.01
CA TYR A 86 -6.49 1.16 -3.27
C TYR A 86 -5.32 0.75 -4.16
N GLN A 87 -5.59 0.19 -5.34
CA GLN A 87 -4.56 -0.03 -6.36
C GLN A 87 -4.12 1.26 -7.05
N LYS A 88 -4.95 2.32 -7.03
CA LYS A 88 -4.61 3.61 -7.65
C LYS A 88 -3.92 4.56 -6.67
N SER A 89 -4.20 4.44 -5.37
CA SER A 89 -3.57 5.25 -4.33
C SER A 89 -2.38 4.52 -3.69
N THR A 90 -1.46 5.30 -3.14
CA THR A 90 -0.33 4.79 -2.33
C THR A 90 -0.44 5.29 -0.89
N GLU A 91 -1.67 5.46 -0.40
CA GLU A 91 -1.92 5.92 0.97
C GLU A 91 -1.72 4.78 1.97
N LEU A 92 -1.14 5.09 3.14
CA LEU A 92 -1.00 4.13 4.23
C LEU A 92 -2.39 3.78 4.78
N LEU A 93 -2.68 2.48 4.85
CA LEU A 93 -3.99 1.96 5.27
C LEU A 93 -4.09 1.78 6.78
N ILE A 94 -2.97 1.56 7.46
CA ILE A 94 -2.93 1.42 8.91
C ILE A 94 -2.90 2.81 9.55
N ARG A 95 -3.74 3.02 10.57
CA ARG A 95 -3.73 4.29 11.32
C ARG A 95 -2.39 4.46 12.04
N LYS A 96 -1.78 5.64 11.93
CA LYS A 96 -0.43 5.93 12.45
C LYS A 96 -0.31 5.75 13.97
N LEU A 97 -1.27 6.23 14.75
CA LEU A 97 -1.21 6.17 16.22
C LEU A 97 -1.20 4.74 16.79
N PRO A 98 -2.11 3.82 16.42
CA PRO A 98 -2.05 2.45 16.91
C PRO A 98 -0.80 1.71 16.44
N PHE A 99 -0.34 1.93 15.19
CA PHE A 99 0.91 1.34 14.71
C PHE A 99 2.12 1.81 15.54
N GLN A 100 2.20 3.11 15.83
CA GLN A 100 3.24 3.66 16.69
C GLN A 100 3.21 3.05 18.11
N ARG A 101 2.02 2.81 18.68
CA ARG A 101 1.90 2.17 20.01
C ARG A 101 2.44 0.74 19.97
N LEU A 102 2.07 -0.03 18.94
CA LEU A 102 2.56 -1.39 18.73
C LEU A 102 4.09 -1.45 18.57
N VAL A 103 4.67 -0.55 17.77
CA VAL A 103 6.14 -0.48 17.59
C VAL A 103 6.83 -0.23 18.92
N ARG A 104 6.28 0.65 19.77
CA ARG A 104 6.85 0.96 21.09
C ARG A 104 6.69 -0.20 22.07
N GLU A 105 5.55 -0.87 22.05
CA GLU A 105 5.28 -2.06 22.86
C GLU A 105 6.32 -3.15 22.57
N ILE A 106 6.50 -3.52 21.30
CA ILE A 106 7.49 -4.52 20.88
C ILE A 106 8.91 -4.08 21.24
N ALA A 107 9.25 -2.81 21.01
CA ALA A 107 10.59 -2.30 21.30
C ALA A 107 10.93 -2.32 22.79
N GLN A 108 9.93 -2.12 23.65
CA GLN A 108 10.10 -2.14 25.10
C GLN A 108 10.54 -3.51 25.62
N ASP A 109 10.10 -4.59 24.97
CA ASP A 109 10.51 -5.97 25.32
C ASP A 109 12.00 -6.23 25.10
N PHE A 110 12.65 -5.46 24.21
CA PHE A 110 14.08 -5.59 23.92
C PHE A 110 14.94 -4.63 24.75
N LYS A 111 14.53 -3.36 24.85
CA LYS A 111 15.26 -2.34 25.59
C LYS A 111 14.33 -1.24 26.08
N THR A 112 14.40 -0.96 27.38
CA THR A 112 13.67 0.15 27.99
C THR A 112 14.25 1.50 27.55
N ASP A 113 13.38 2.53 27.48
CA ASP A 113 13.74 3.93 27.20
C ASP A 113 14.24 4.26 25.77
N LEU A 114 13.78 3.50 24.77
CA LEU A 114 14.06 3.80 23.36
C LEU A 114 13.28 5.02 22.84
N ARG A 115 14.00 5.97 22.25
CA ARG A 115 13.44 7.12 21.53
C ARG A 115 13.40 6.84 20.03
N PHE A 116 12.22 6.95 19.44
CA PHE A 116 12.02 6.80 18.00
C PHE A 116 11.96 8.15 17.30
N GLN A 117 12.68 8.26 16.19
CA GLN A 117 12.49 9.35 15.24
C GLN A 117 11.14 9.18 14.53
N SER A 118 10.46 10.29 14.20
CA SER A 118 9.17 10.27 13.50
C SER A 118 9.26 9.53 12.14
N HIS A 119 10.32 9.78 11.38
CA HIS A 119 10.57 9.12 10.09
C HIS A 119 10.88 7.63 10.22
N ALA A 120 11.48 7.18 11.32
CA ALA A 120 11.78 5.77 11.54
C ALA A 120 10.49 4.95 11.70
N VAL A 121 9.52 5.48 12.46
CA VAL A 121 8.21 4.82 12.62
C VAL A 121 7.45 4.77 11.30
N LEU A 122 7.54 5.82 10.47
CA LEU A 122 6.94 5.83 9.13
C LEU A 122 7.58 4.79 8.21
N ALA A 123 8.92 4.68 8.21
CA ALA A 123 9.62 3.67 7.42
C ALA A 123 9.25 2.24 7.83
N LEU A 124 9.12 1.98 9.14
CA LEU A 124 8.64 0.69 9.65
C LEU A 124 7.20 0.41 9.17
N GLN A 125 6.34 1.43 9.14
CA GLN A 125 4.97 1.29 8.66
C GLN A 125 4.93 0.99 7.16
N GLU A 126 5.69 1.73 6.35
CA GLU A 126 5.79 1.49 4.91
C GLU A 126 6.28 0.07 4.60
N ALA A 127 7.32 -0.38 5.29
CA ALA A 127 7.84 -1.73 5.13
C ALA A 127 6.83 -2.82 5.55
N ALA A 128 6.15 -2.62 6.68
CA ALA A 128 5.14 -3.56 7.17
C ALA A 128 3.94 -3.66 6.23
N GLU A 129 3.41 -2.54 5.74
CA GLU A 129 2.28 -2.55 4.81
C GLU A 129 2.67 -3.15 3.46
N ALA A 130 3.86 -2.82 2.92
CA ALA A 130 4.36 -3.42 1.69
C ALA A 130 4.51 -4.95 1.80
N TYR A 131 5.03 -5.44 2.92
CA TYR A 131 5.14 -6.87 3.20
C TYR A 131 3.78 -7.55 3.25
N LEU A 132 2.80 -6.96 3.96
CA LEU A 132 1.45 -7.52 4.06
C LEU A 132 0.73 -7.55 2.71
N VAL A 133 0.86 -6.51 1.88
CA VAL A 133 0.29 -6.48 0.52
C VAL A 133 0.87 -7.61 -0.31
N GLY A 134 2.20 -7.76 -0.34
CA GLY A 134 2.84 -8.85 -1.08
C GLY A 134 2.42 -10.23 -0.58
N LEU A 135 2.27 -10.41 0.75
CA LEU A 135 1.79 -11.68 1.30
C LEU A 135 0.34 -11.99 0.89
N PHE A 136 -0.53 -10.97 0.81
CA PHE A 136 -1.91 -11.15 0.35
C PHE A 136 -2.01 -11.46 -1.15
N GLU A 137 -1.09 -10.95 -1.97
CA GLU A 137 -1.00 -11.32 -3.39
C GLU A 137 -0.73 -12.82 -3.55
N ASP A 138 0.28 -13.35 -2.86
CA ASP A 138 0.61 -14.79 -2.91
C ASP A 138 -0.49 -15.66 -2.31
N THR A 139 -1.09 -15.20 -1.21
CA THR A 139 -2.22 -15.87 -0.56
C THR A 139 -3.42 -15.95 -1.51
N ASN A 140 -3.67 -14.88 -2.28
CA ASN A 140 -4.73 -14.85 -3.27
C ASN A 140 -4.47 -15.83 -4.41
N LEU A 141 -3.22 -15.93 -4.90
CA LEU A 141 -2.84 -16.95 -5.90
C LEU A 141 -3.05 -18.38 -5.37
N CYS A 142 -2.72 -18.63 -4.09
CA CYS A 142 -2.97 -19.91 -3.44
C CYS A 142 -4.48 -20.24 -3.34
N ALA A 143 -5.31 -19.23 -3.05
CA ALA A 143 -6.76 -19.41 -3.00
C ALA A 143 -7.35 -19.73 -4.38
N ILE A 144 -6.90 -19.02 -5.43
CA ILE A 144 -7.30 -19.25 -6.82
C ILE A 144 -6.87 -20.63 -7.30
N HIS A 145 -5.66 -21.07 -6.95
CA HIS A 145 -5.16 -22.41 -7.25
C HIS A 145 -6.10 -23.50 -6.69
N ALA A 146 -6.69 -23.26 -5.51
CA ALA A 146 -7.68 -24.14 -4.90
C ALA A 146 -9.13 -23.87 -5.36
N LYS A 147 -9.34 -23.15 -6.47
CA LYS A 147 -10.65 -22.79 -7.05
C LYS A 147 -11.56 -21.98 -6.10
N ARG A 148 -10.97 -21.21 -5.19
CA ARG A 148 -11.69 -20.35 -4.23
C ARG A 148 -11.41 -18.87 -4.51
N VAL A 149 -12.36 -18.02 -4.14
CA VAL A 149 -12.23 -16.55 -4.20
C VAL A 149 -11.95 -15.96 -2.81
N THR A 150 -12.29 -16.68 -1.74
CA THR A 150 -12.04 -16.27 -0.36
C THR A 150 -10.72 -16.84 0.15
N ILE A 151 -9.83 -15.95 0.59
CA ILE A 151 -8.58 -16.31 1.25
C ILE A 151 -8.85 -16.93 2.64
N MET A 152 -8.06 -17.92 3.02
CA MET A 152 -8.17 -18.63 4.30
C MET A 152 -6.80 -18.68 5.00
N PRO A 153 -6.75 -18.93 6.33
CA PRO A 153 -5.49 -19.03 7.06
C PRO A 153 -4.52 -20.09 6.50
N LYS A 154 -5.05 -21.18 5.93
CA LYS A 154 -4.25 -22.22 5.25
C LYS A 154 -3.51 -21.70 4.01
N ASP A 155 -4.07 -20.71 3.31
CA ASP A 155 -3.46 -20.11 2.13
C ASP A 155 -2.28 -19.23 2.54
N ILE A 156 -2.40 -18.50 3.66
CA ILE A 156 -1.32 -17.70 4.24
C ILE A 156 -0.18 -18.60 4.72
N GLN A 157 -0.52 -19.71 5.40
CA GLN A 157 0.46 -20.67 5.87
C GLN A 157 1.22 -21.34 4.71
N LEU A 158 0.54 -21.60 3.59
CA LEU A 158 1.15 -22.13 2.38
C LEU A 158 2.07 -21.09 1.73
N ALA A 159 1.60 -19.85 1.55
CA ALA A 159 2.39 -18.77 0.98
C ALA A 159 3.69 -18.53 1.78
N ARG A 160 3.59 -18.41 3.12
CA ARG A 160 4.77 -18.26 4.00
C ARG A 160 5.72 -19.45 3.93
N ARG A 161 5.20 -20.67 3.75
CA ARG A 161 6.01 -21.88 3.61
C ARG A 161 6.79 -21.88 2.30
N ILE A 162 6.17 -21.46 1.20
CA ILE A 162 6.82 -21.37 -0.12
C ILE A 162 7.88 -20.26 -0.13
N ARG A 163 7.61 -19.13 0.55
CA ARG A 163 8.58 -18.04 0.69
C ARG A 163 9.80 -18.37 1.56
N GLY A 164 9.76 -19.45 2.33
CA GLY A 164 10.84 -19.80 3.27
C GLY A 164 10.85 -18.95 4.55
N GLU A 165 9.76 -18.26 4.88
CA GLU A 165 9.62 -17.41 6.09
C GLU A 165 9.22 -18.21 7.35
N ARG A 166 9.11 -19.54 7.22
CA ARG A 166 8.97 -20.47 8.34
C ARG A 166 10.37 -20.97 8.71
N ALA A 167 10.91 -20.43 9.79
CA ALA A 167 11.84 -21.16 10.64
C ALA A 167 11.04 -22.15 11.51
#